data_AF-A0A924GU04-F1
#
_entry.id   AF-A0A924GU04-F1
#
_cell.length_a   1.000
_cell.length_b   1.000
_cell.length_c   1.000
_cell.angle_alpha   90.00
_cell.angle_beta   90.00
_cell.angle_gamma   90.00
#
_symmetry.space_group_name_H-M   'P 1'
#
loop_
_entity.id
_entity.type
_entity.pdbx_description
1 polymer ?
#
loop_
_entity_poly.entity_id
_entity_poly.type
_entity_poly.pdbx_seq_one_letter_code
_entity_poly.pdbx_strand_id
1 'polypeptide(L)' 'VDAVFAPVFRYFDVFESIGEPLLFDDLPRVQAWRAALASRASVQAAAPSDYQQRLRKFLVERGSEISRRIA' A
#
# COMPACT_ATOMS: atom_id res chain seq x y z
N VAL A 1 -12.83 9.04 -7.93
CA VAL A 1 -11.38 8.79 -8.09
C VAL A 1 -10.74 8.44 -6.75
N ASP A 2 -10.76 9.33 -5.75
CA ASP A 2 -10.20 9.09 -4.39
C ASP A 2 -10.58 7.74 -3.74
N ALA A 3 -11.86 7.37 -3.76
CA ALA A 3 -12.34 6.13 -3.15
C ALA A 3 -11.73 4.87 -3.77
N VAL A 4 -11.37 4.92 -5.07
CA VAL A 4 -10.75 3.81 -5.80
C VAL A 4 -9.24 3.75 -5.52
N PHE A 5 -8.58 4.90 -5.42
CA PHE A 5 -7.13 4.96 -5.26
C PHE A 5 -6.65 4.80 -3.81
N ALA A 6 -7.48 5.09 -2.81
CA ALA A 6 -7.12 4.83 -1.41
C ALA A 6 -6.75 3.35 -1.16
N PRO A 7 -7.53 2.33 -1.61
CA PRO A 7 -7.10 0.93 -1.59
C PRO A 7 -5.82 0.63 -2.37
N VAL A 8 -5.63 1.25 -3.53
CA VAL A 8 -4.43 1.05 -4.37
C VAL A 8 -3.18 1.50 -3.63
N PHE A 9 -3.20 2.68 -2.98
CA PHE A 9 -2.05 3.16 -2.22
C PHE A 9 -1.66 2.24 -1.06
N ARG A 10 -2.61 1.56 -0.41
CA ARG A 10 -2.29 0.58 0.65
C ARG A 10 -1.46 -0.60 0.17
N TYR A 11 -1.59 -0.99 -1.10
CA TYR A 11 -0.71 -2.01 -1.68
C TYR A 11 0.72 -1.49 -1.82
N PHE A 12 0.87 -0.26 -2.30
CA PHE A 12 2.17 0.37 -2.42
C PHE A 12 2.84 0.61 -1.07
N ASP A 13 2.11 0.92 0.00
CA ASP A 13 2.68 0.95 1.35
C ASP A 13 3.38 -0.39 1.71
N VAL A 14 2.76 -1.52 1.34
CA VAL A 14 3.34 -2.85 1.57
C VAL A 14 4.54 -3.10 0.65
N PHE A 15 4.45 -2.74 -0.63
CA PHE A 15 5.55 -2.92 -1.58
C PHE A 15 6.79 -2.10 -1.20
N GLU A 16 6.63 -0.83 -0.83
CA GLU A 16 7.75 0.00 -0.36
C GLU A 16 8.39 -0.60 0.89
N SER A 17 7.58 -1.15 1.81
CA SER A 17 8.08 -1.77 3.04
C SER A 17 8.82 -3.09 2.85
N ILE A 18 8.84 -3.66 1.64
CA ILE A 18 9.60 -4.87 1.27
C ILE A 18 10.79 -4.54 0.34
N GLY A 19 11.13 -3.26 0.21
CA GLY A 19 12.28 -2.79 -0.56
C GLY A 19 12.02 -2.61 -2.06
N GLU A 20 10.76 -2.61 -2.51
CA GLU A 20 10.46 -2.17 -3.87
C GLU A 20 10.76 -0.67 -4.01
N PRO A 21 11.19 -0.19 -5.20
CA PRO A 21 11.51 1.21 -5.43
C PRO A 21 10.36 2.13 -5.02
N LEU A 22 10.71 3.30 -4.49
CA LEU A 22 9.74 4.34 -4.16
C LEU A 22 9.16 4.95 -5.45
N LEU A 23 8.10 4.32 -5.96
CA LEU A 23 7.50 4.63 -7.26
C LEU A 23 6.96 6.07 -7.40
N PHE A 24 6.81 6.79 -6.28
CA PHE A 24 6.22 8.12 -6.24
C PHE A 24 7.21 9.21 -5.84
N ASP A 25 8.51 8.93 -5.74
CA ASP A 25 9.52 9.90 -5.26
C ASP A 25 9.56 11.19 -6.09
N ASP A 26 9.54 11.05 -7.42
CA ASP A 26 9.55 12.21 -8.32
C ASP A 26 8.14 12.76 -8.62
N LEU A 27 7.13 12.34 -7.86
CA LEU A 27 5.71 12.68 -8.08
C LEU A 27 5.12 13.40 -6.85
N PRO A 28 5.55 14.64 -6.55
CA PRO A 28 5.17 15.34 -5.31
C PRO A 28 3.66 15.55 -5.15
N ARG A 29 2.93 15.73 -6.26
CA ARG A 29 1.46 15.83 -6.24
C ARG A 29 0.79 14.52 -5.84
N VAL A 30 1.35 13.39 -6.27
CA VAL A 30 0.82 12.05 -5.94
C VAL A 30 1.12 11.72 -4.49
N GLN A 31 2.32 12.06 -3.99
CA GLN A 31 2.65 11.92 -2.57
C GLN A 31 1.70 12.73 -1.67
N ALA A 32 1.49 14.00 -2.00
CA ALA A 32 0.57 14.86 -1.26
C ALA A 32 -0.86 14.29 -1.27
N TRP A 33 -1.31 13.76 -2.41
CA TRP A 33 -2.63 13.13 -2.52
C TRP A 33 -2.72 11.83 -1.71
N ARG A 34 -1.73 10.95 -1.77
CA ARG A 34 -1.66 9.71 -0.97
C ARG A 34 -1.74 10.02 0.52
N ALA A 35 -0.95 10.98 1.00
CA ALA A 35 -0.98 11.43 2.39
C ALA A 35 -2.36 11.99 2.79
N ALA A 36 -2.95 12.83 1.93
CA ALA A 36 -4.27 13.40 2.17
C ALA A 36 -5.40 12.36 2.16
N LEU A 37 -5.28 11.27 1.38
CA LEU A 37 -6.23 10.17 1.42
C LEU A 37 -6.07 9.32 2.68
N ALA A 38 -4.82 9.00 3.07
CA ALA A 38 -4.53 8.18 4.24
C ALA A 38 -5.00 8.81 5.56
N SER A 39 -5.09 10.13 5.64
CA SER A 39 -5.58 10.85 6.83
C SER A 39 -7.10 10.86 7.00
N ARG A 40 -7.87 10.47 5.97
CA ARG A 40 -9.35 10.52 6.05
C ARG A 40 -9.89 9.39 6.92
N ALA A 41 -10.79 9.72 7.85
CA ALA A 41 -11.43 8.74 8.72
C ALA A 41 -12.16 7.63 7.95
N SER A 42 -12.84 7.97 6.84
CA SER A 42 -13.50 6.97 5.99
C SER A 42 -12.52 6.01 5.32
N VAL A 43 -11.32 6.48 4.98
CA VAL A 43 -10.25 5.63 4.45
C VAL A 43 -9.69 4.76 5.57
N GLN A 44 -9.39 5.30 6.74
CA GLN A 44 -8.87 4.51 7.86
C GLN A 44 -9.86 3.42 8.30
N ALA A 45 -11.15 3.74 8.39
CA ALA A 45 -12.20 2.79 8.77
C ALA A 45 -12.52 1.74 7.69
N ALA A 46 -12.13 1.96 6.43
CA ALA A 46 -12.44 1.05 5.32
C ALA A 46 -11.55 -0.21 5.25
N ALA A 47 -10.53 -0.32 6.10
CA ALA A 47 -9.70 -1.52 6.21
C ALA A 47 -9.40 -1.80 7.69
N PRO A 48 -9.34 -3.06 8.13
CA PRO A 48 -9.00 -3.33 9.52
C PRO A 48 -7.51 -3.04 9.78
N SER A 49 -7.16 -2.74 11.02
CA SER A 49 -5.83 -2.19 11.41
C SER A 49 -4.64 -3.08 11.04
N ASP A 50 -4.84 -4.40 10.99
CA ASP A 50 -3.86 -5.42 10.60
C ASP A 50 -3.85 -5.70 9.08
N TYR A 51 -4.44 -4.84 8.24
CA TYR A 51 -4.52 -5.02 6.79
C TYR A 51 -3.15 -5.24 6.15
N GLN A 52 -2.13 -4.45 6.48
CA GLN A 52 -0.79 -4.59 5.90
C GLN A 52 -0.17 -5.96 6.22
N GLN A 53 -0.41 -6.49 7.42
CA GLN A 53 0.08 -7.82 7.83
C GLN A 53 -0.64 -8.92 7.05
N ARG A 54 -1.97 -8.82 6.90
CA ARG A 54 -2.75 -9.76 6.08
C ARG A 54 -2.33 -9.73 4.62
N LEU A 55 -2.09 -8.54 4.06
CA LEU A 55 -1.64 -8.41 2.67
C LEU A 55 -0.24 -9.01 2.49
N ARG A 56 0.70 -8.77 3.40
CA ARG A 56 2.02 -9.42 3.37
C ARG A 56 1.90 -10.94 3.40
N LYS A 57 1.11 -11.50 4.32
CA LYS A 57 0.87 -12.95 4.42
C LYS A 57 0.32 -13.51 3.11
N PHE A 58 -0.70 -12.87 2.56
CA PHE A 58 -1.29 -13.24 1.27
C PHE A 58 -0.27 -13.21 0.12
N LEU A 59 0.60 -12.20 0.09
CA LEU A 59 1.65 -12.10 -0.93
C LEU A 59 2.68 -13.22 -0.77
N VAL A 60 3.09 -13.58 0.45
CA VAL A 60 4.01 -14.71 0.68
C VAL A 60 3.40 -16.03 0.21
N GLU A 61 2.13 -16.28 0.52
CA GLU A 61 1.42 -17.52 0.17
C GLU A 61 1.23 -17.71 -1.35
N ARG A 62 1.36 -16.64 -2.16
CA ARG A 62 1.21 -16.70 -3.62
C ARG A 62 2.38 -17.36 -4.38
N GLY A 63 3.57 -17.51 -3.79
CA GLY A 63 4.74 -18.11 -4.46
C GLY A 63 5.21 -17.37 -5.73
N SER A 64 4.96 -16.08 -5.83
CA SER A 64 5.37 -15.19 -6.93
C SER A 64 6.77 -14.60 -6.71
N GLU A 65 7.26 -13.82 -7.67
CA GLU A 65 8.54 -13.09 -7.50
C GLU A 65 8.49 -12.11 -6.33
N ILE A 66 7.36 -11.45 -6.08
CA ILE A 66 7.17 -10.63 -4.88
C ILE A 66 7.28 -11.50 -3.61
N SER A 67 6.71 -12.71 -3.62
CA SER A 67 6.81 -13.64 -2.49
C SER A 67 8.27 -13.99 -2.17
N ARG A 68 9.10 -14.19 -3.20
CA ARG A 68 10.54 -14.45 -3.07
C ARG A 68 11.29 -13.27 -2.44
N ARG A 69 10.89 -12.04 -2.73
CA ARG A 69 11.53 -10.81 -2.22
C ARG A 69 11.13 -10.46 -0.78
N ILE A 70 9.98 -10.96 -0.32
CA ILE A 70 9.51 -10.77 1.06
C ILE A 70 10.17 -11.76 2.04
N ALA A 71 10.54 -12.95 1.56
CA ALA A 71 11.03 -14.08 2.35
C ALA A 71 12.48 -13.93 2.82
#